data_AF-A0A5Q3HCS4-F1
#
_entry.id   AF-A0A5Q3HCS4-F1
#
_cell.length_a   1.000
_cell.length_b   1.000
_cell.length_c   1.000
_cell.angle_alpha   90.00
_cell.angle_beta   90.00
_cell.angle_gamma   90.00
#
_symmetry.space_group_name_H-M   'P 1'
#
loop_
_entity.id
_entity.type
_entity.pdbx_description
1 polymer ?
#
loop_
_entity_poly.entity_id
_entity_poly.type
_entity_poly.pdbx_seq_one_letter_code
_entity_poly.pdbx_strand_id
1 'polypeptide(L)'
;MSPLELDQLQQCPDIPTLRKVLKNMCERFGSVKQLNVLPAAHAGKQQALCFLRMASEEEEQKLMSGLGIGRFGGELVVVVDLLAAERPQTESAWGSLA
;
A
#
# COMPACT_ATOMS: atom_id res chain seq x y z
N MET A 1 -4.80 19.65 3.65
CA MET A 1 -3.44 19.10 3.51
C MET A 1 -3.46 18.16 2.31
N SER A 2 -2.40 18.20 1.51
CA SER A 2 -2.39 17.78 0.11
C SER A 2 -2.35 16.24 -0.08
N PRO A 3 -2.95 15.71 -1.16
CA PRO A 3 -2.97 14.28 -1.53
C PRO A 3 -1.58 13.65 -1.83
N LEU A 4 -0.49 14.35 -1.53
CA LEU A 4 0.89 14.00 -1.86
C LEU A 4 1.51 12.95 -0.92
N GLU A 5 0.95 12.76 0.28
CA GLU A 5 1.51 11.84 1.28
C GLU A 5 1.38 10.37 0.84
N LEU A 6 0.27 10.01 0.16
CA LEU A 6 0.04 8.66 -0.38
C LEU A 6 0.94 8.35 -1.59
N ASP A 7 1.37 9.38 -2.34
CA ASP A 7 2.24 9.23 -3.52
C ASP A 7 3.60 8.62 -3.13
N GLN A 8 4.11 8.96 -1.94
CA GLN A 8 5.33 8.37 -1.38
C GLN A 8 5.23 6.87 -1.15
N LEU A 9 4.02 6.34 -0.91
CA LEU A 9 3.80 4.91 -0.73
C LEU A 9 3.93 4.17 -2.07
N GLN A 10 3.57 4.82 -3.19
CA GLN A 10 3.69 4.23 -4.54
C GLN A 10 5.14 4.05 -5.00
N GLN A 11 6.09 4.72 -4.33
CA GLN A 11 7.52 4.59 -4.58
C GLN A 11 8.18 3.45 -3.78
N CYS A 12 7.40 2.69 -2.99
CA CYS A 12 7.97 1.62 -2.18
C CYS A 12 8.35 0.40 -3.06
N PRO A 13 9.58 -0.11 -2.95
CA PRO A 13 10.05 -1.24 -3.76
C PRO A 13 9.50 -2.60 -3.27
N ASP A 14 9.14 -2.70 -1.99
CA ASP A 14 8.74 -3.94 -1.35
C ASP A 14 7.77 -3.73 -0.16
N ILE A 15 7.11 -4.82 0.24
CA ILE A 15 6.12 -4.83 1.34
C ILE A 15 6.73 -4.46 2.71
N PRO A 16 7.88 -5.00 3.15
CA PRO A 16 8.54 -4.56 4.37
C PRO A 16 8.78 -3.05 4.44
N THR A 17 9.28 -2.45 3.36
CA THR A 17 9.52 -1.01 3.24
C THR A 17 8.19 -0.24 3.32
N LEU A 18 7.19 -0.66 2.54
CA LEU A 18 5.85 -0.07 2.57
C LEU A 18 5.25 -0.10 3.98
N ARG A 19 5.33 -1.24 4.66
CA ARG A 19 4.81 -1.40 6.03
C ARG A 19 5.47 -0.43 7.00
N LYS A 20 6.79 -0.22 6.88
CA LYS A 20 7.54 0.69 7.76
C LYS A 20 7.15 2.15 7.51
N VAL A 21 7.07 2.57 6.25
CA VAL A 21 6.70 3.93 5.87
C VAL A 21 5.27 4.21 6.32
N LEU A 22 4.33 3.32 5.99
CA LEU A 22 2.92 3.48 6.36
C LEU A 22 2.74 3.53 7.88
N LYS A 23 3.41 2.67 8.64
CA LYS A 23 3.37 2.70 10.11
C LYS A 23 3.81 4.06 10.66
N ASN A 24 4.95 4.58 10.19
CA ASN A 24 5.49 5.87 10.64
C ASN A 24 4.55 7.04 10.30
N MET A 25 3.91 7.00 9.12
CA MET A 25 2.90 7.99 8.75
C MET A 25 1.69 7.93 9.68
N CYS A 26 1.21 6.72 10.01
CA CYS A 26 0.05 6.52 10.87
C CYS A 26 0.34 6.93 12.33
N GLU A 27 1.57 6.73 12.82
CA GLU A 27 2.01 7.13 14.16
C GLU A 27 1.87 8.63 14.43
N ARG A 28 1.83 9.48 13.38
CA ARG A 28 1.57 10.93 13.51
C ARG A 28 0.13 11.24 13.92
N PHE A 29 -0.80 10.32 13.69
CA PHE A 29 -2.23 10.49 13.96
C PHE A 29 -2.68 9.79 15.24
N GLY A 30 -1.85 8.90 15.79
CA GLY A 30 -2.17 8.12 16.99
C GLY A 30 -1.41 6.79 17.05
N SER A 31 -1.89 5.87 17.87
CA SER A 31 -1.29 4.54 17.99
C SER A 31 -1.87 3.55 16.98
N VAL A 32 -1.01 2.87 16.22
CA VAL A 32 -1.44 1.81 15.29
C VAL A 32 -1.71 0.53 16.07
N LYS A 33 -2.98 0.11 16.14
CA LYS A 33 -3.40 -1.15 16.76
C LYS A 33 -3.12 -2.35 15.88
N GLN A 34 -3.34 -2.21 14.57
CA GLN A 34 -3.12 -3.27 13.60
C GLN A 34 -2.73 -2.69 12.25
N LEU A 35 -1.74 -3.31 11.61
CA LEU A 35 -1.32 -3.02 10.24
C LEU A 35 -1.01 -4.34 9.54
N ASN A 36 -1.90 -4.75 8.63
CA ASN A 36 -1.68 -5.90 7.77
C ASN A 36 -1.42 -5.41 6.35
N VAL A 37 -0.38 -5.94 5.71
CA VAL A 37 -0.08 -5.65 4.31
C VAL A 37 -0.14 -6.95 3.55
N LEU A 38 -1.09 -7.07 2.63
CA LEU A 38 -1.29 -8.25 1.82
C LEU A 38 -0.81 -7.97 0.39
N PRO A 39 0.03 -8.84 -0.19
CA PRO A 39 0.35 -8.75 -1.60
C PRO A 39 -0.92 -8.93 -2.44
N ALA A 40 -1.08 -8.08 -3.45
CA ALA A 40 -2.13 -8.17 -4.45
C ALA A 40 -1.50 -8.11 -5.83
N ALA A 41 -2.10 -8.81 -6.80
CA ALA A 41 -1.72 -8.68 -8.19
C ALA A 41 -2.96 -8.29 -8.98
N HIS A 42 -2.93 -7.13 -9.64
CA HIS A 42 -4.02 -6.65 -10.47
C HIS A 42 -3.49 -6.22 -11.82
N ALA A 43 -4.04 -6.78 -12.90
CA ALA A 43 -3.70 -6.42 -14.28
C ALA A 43 -2.18 -6.37 -14.57
N GLY A 44 -1.41 -7.33 -14.03
CA GLY A 44 0.04 -7.42 -14.23
C GLY A 44 0.88 -6.51 -13.33
N LYS A 45 0.27 -5.62 -12.55
CA LYS A 45 0.96 -4.80 -11.54
C LYS A 45 1.05 -5.53 -10.20
N GLN A 46 2.18 -5.33 -9.51
CA GLN A 46 2.30 -5.72 -8.11
C GLN A 46 1.69 -4.61 -7.25
N GLN A 47 0.70 -4.96 -6.47
CA GLN A 47 0.00 -4.08 -5.55
C GLN A 47 0.11 -4.62 -4.13
N ALA A 48 -0.21 -3.76 -3.17
CA ALA A 48 -0.34 -4.12 -1.79
C ALA A 48 -1.65 -3.54 -1.25
N LEU A 49 -2.42 -4.41 -0.59
CA LEU A 49 -3.58 -4.04 0.19
C LEU A 49 -3.15 -3.85 1.65
N CYS A 50 -3.22 -2.62 2.12
CA CYS A 50 -2.85 -2.25 3.48
C CYS A 50 -4.12 -2.06 4.32
N PHE A 51 -4.36 -2.96 5.25
CA PHE A 51 -5.42 -2.87 6.24
C PHE A 51 -4.88 -2.23 7.51
N LEU A 52 -5.48 -1.14 7.94
CA LEU A 52 -5.06 -0.37 9.09
C LEU A 52 -6.17 -0.31 10.14
N ARG A 53 -5.77 -0.33 11.40
CA ARG A 53 -6.64 -0.02 12.54
C ARG A 53 -5.88 0.83 13.55
N MET A 54 -6.45 1.96 13.95
CA MET A 54 -5.88 2.78 15.04
C MET A 54 -6.38 2.30 16.41
N ALA A 55 -5.84 2.85 17.49
CA ALA A 55 -6.20 2.45 18.84
C ALA A 55 -7.59 2.99 19.24
N SER A 56 -7.99 4.16 18.73
CA SER A 56 -9.33 4.72 18.91
C SER A 56 -9.97 5.20 17.60
N GLU A 57 -11.30 5.32 17.61
CA GLU A 57 -12.04 5.83 16.46
C GLU A 57 -11.71 7.31 16.16
N GLU A 58 -11.41 8.11 17.17
CA GLU A 58 -10.98 9.51 16.98
C GLU A 58 -9.63 9.60 16.24
N GLU A 59 -8.70 8.68 16.50
CA GLU A 59 -7.44 8.57 15.76
C GLU A 59 -7.69 8.12 14.32
N GLU A 60 -8.63 7.19 14.09
CA GLU A 60 -9.02 6.79 12.73
C GLU A 60 -9.62 7.96 11.95
N GLN A 61 -10.51 8.76 12.55
CA GLN A 61 -11.10 9.93 11.89
C GLN A 61 -10.06 11.01 11.53
N LYS A 62 -9.07 11.23 12.42
CA LYS A 62 -7.94 12.14 12.14
C LYS A 62 -7.10 11.62 10.98
N LEU A 63 -6.81 10.32 10.97
CA LEU A 63 -6.05 9.69 9.89
C LEU A 63 -6.79 9.75 8.56
N MET A 64 -8.09 9.45 8.54
CA MET A 64 -8.94 9.56 7.34
C MET A 64 -8.95 10.98 6.79
N SER A 65 -9.11 11.98 7.65
CA SER A 65 -9.11 13.39 7.25
C SER A 65 -7.73 13.89 6.82
N GLY A 66 -6.66 13.36 7.43
CA GLY A 66 -5.28 13.78 7.18
C GLY A 66 -4.67 13.15 5.94
N LEU A 67 -4.87 11.84 5.74
CA LEU A 67 -4.35 11.08 4.61
C LEU A 67 -5.36 10.96 3.46
N GLY A 68 -6.63 11.30 3.65
CA GLY A 68 -7.66 11.18 2.62
C GLY A 68 -8.09 9.73 2.36
N ILE A 69 -8.00 8.86 3.37
CA ILE A 69 -8.31 7.43 3.28
C ILE A 69 -9.77 7.18 3.68
N GLY A 70 -10.44 6.27 2.98
CA GLY A 70 -11.81 5.83 3.28
C GLY A 70 -11.89 4.52 4.07
N ARG A 71 -13.05 4.25 4.66
CA ARG A 71 -13.39 2.93 5.23
C ARG A 71 -14.06 2.06 4.17
N PHE A 72 -13.66 0.79 4.09
CA PHE A 72 -14.30 -0.25 3.28
C PHE A 72 -14.67 -1.42 4.18
N GLY A 73 -15.96 -1.80 4.21
CA GLY A 73 -16.42 -2.91 5.06
C GLY A 73 -16.22 -2.69 6.57
N GLY A 74 -16.01 -1.44 7.01
CA GLY A 74 -15.70 -1.10 8.40
C GLY A 74 -14.21 -1.06 8.73
N GLU A 75 -13.32 -1.37 7.78
CA GLU A 75 -11.87 -1.32 7.94
C GLU A 75 -11.24 -0.20 7.10
N LEU A 76 -10.12 0.36 7.54
CA LEU A 76 -9.35 1.30 6.74
C LEU A 76 -8.48 0.52 5.76
N VAL A 77 -8.68 0.75 4.47
CA VAL A 77 -7.97 0.04 3.39
C VAL A 77 -7.28 1.04 2.47
N VAL A 78 -5.98 0.85 2.27
CA VAL A 78 -5.18 1.59 1.29
C VAL A 78 -4.65 0.63 0.25
N VAL A 79 -4.85 0.96 -1.03
CA VAL A 79 -4.26 0.20 -2.15
C VAL A 79 -3.04 0.97 -2.64
N VAL A 80 -1.91 0.28 -2.70
CA VAL A 80 -0.63 0.87 -3.13
C VAL A 80 -0.07 0.05 -4.27
N ASP A 81 0.30 0.71 -5.37
CA ASP A 81 1.11 0.09 -6.42
C ASP A 81 2.55 0.00 -5.91
N LEU A 82 3.14 -1.19 -5.93
CA LEU A 82 4.58 -1.36 -5.71
C LEU A 82 5.28 -1.13 -7.04
N LEU A 83 6.50 -0.57 -7.01
CA LEU A 83 7.27 -0.28 -8.22
C LEU A 83 7.50 -1.51 -9.11
N ALA A 84 7.34 -2.71 -8.56
CA ALA A 84 7.65 -4.00 -9.16
C ALA A 84 9.12 -4.04 -9.63
N ALA A 85 9.90 -4.95 -9.06
CA ALA A 85 11.03 -5.47 -9.83
C ALA A 85 10.43 -5.99 -11.13
N GLU A 86 10.80 -5.40 -12.26
CA GLU A 86 10.46 -5.91 -13.59
C GLU A 86 10.68 -7.42 -13.54
N ARG A 87 9.62 -8.22 -13.68
CA ARG A 87 9.85 -9.63 -13.97
C ARG A 87 10.59 -9.62 -15.30
N PRO A 88 11.82 -10.15 -15.39
CA PRO A 88 12.43 -10.31 -16.70
C PRO A 88 11.45 -11.13 -17.53
N GLN A 89 11.00 -10.54 -18.63
CA GLN A 89 10.18 -11.22 -19.63
C GLN A 89 11.07 -12.29 -20.27
N THR A 90 11.19 -13.44 -19.61
CA THR A 90 11.83 -14.63 -20.21
C THR A 90 10.73 -15.54 -20.71
N GLU A 91 10.15 -15.19 -21.85
CA GLU A 91 9.44 -16.09 -22.77
C GLU A 91 9.15 -15.31 -24.05
N SER A 92 10.06 -15.28 -25.01
CA SER A 92 10.02 -16.26 -26.10
C SER A 92 11.41 -16.46 -26.70
N ALA A 93 12.16 -17.42 -26.14
CA ALA A 93 13.22 -18.10 -26.86
C ALA A 93 12.67 -19.47 -27.26
N TRP A 94 12.28 -19.60 -28.53
CA TRP A 94 12.27 -20.80 -29.38
C TRP A 94 11.08 -20.78 -30.34
N GLY A 95 11.35 -20.58 -31.64
CA GLY A 95 10.33 -20.69 -32.67
C GLY A 95 10.61 -20.00 -34.00
N SER A 96 11.86 -19.92 -34.47
CA SER A 96 12.12 -19.56 -35.88
C SER A 96 13.40 -20.25 -36.38
N LEU A 97 13.29 -21.56 -36.54
CA LEU A 97 14.11 -22.34 -37.49
C LEU A 97 13.14 -23.28 -38.22
N ALA A 98 12.58 -22.79 -39.33
CA ALA A 98 12.06 -23.59 -40.44
C ALA A 98 11.93 -22.67 -41.66
#